data_AF-A0A9D3WWY4-F1
#
_entry.id   AF-A0A9D3WWY4-F1
#
_cell.length_a   1.000
_cell.length_b   1.000
_cell.length_c   1.000
_cell.angle_alpha   90.00
_cell.angle_beta   90.00
_cell.angle_gamma   90.00
#
_symmetry.space_group_name_H-M   'P 1'
#
loop_
_entity.id
_entity.type
_entity.pdbx_description
1 polymer ?
#
loop_
_entity_poly.entity_id
_entity_poly.type
_entity_poly.pdbx_seq_one_letter_code
_entity_poly.pdbx_strand_id
1 'polypeptide(L)'
;MNWNTFTYCTVQKPSVKEFSKFYYILNSVENIGVSWEEVTLQCMNGVWCHAWPDAVHSFMGFDAIPGLEQEIVKLAKDVSFKEVEEEDIQELLESHVEQLTNEELIELDQQWISEENKDDDDVRQEARSLMTKNLSFLWISG
;
A
#
# COMPACT_ATOMS: atom_id res chain seq x y z
N MET A 1 3.91 15.74 1.25
CA MET A 1 3.67 15.76 -0.22
C MET A 1 3.65 17.18 -0.75
N ASN A 2 4.58 17.51 -1.65
CA ASN A 2 4.58 18.79 -2.34
C ASN A 2 3.66 18.72 -3.56
N TRP A 3 2.40 19.12 -3.39
CA TRP A 3 1.39 19.14 -4.45
C TRP A 3 1.72 20.10 -5.61
N ASN A 4 2.78 20.91 -5.50
CA ASN A 4 3.16 21.90 -6.52
C ASN A 4 3.86 21.31 -7.75
N THR A 5 4.23 20.02 -7.76
CA THR A 5 4.91 19.42 -8.92
C THR A 5 3.94 19.12 -10.07
N PHE A 6 2.63 19.02 -9.79
CA PHE A 6 1.58 18.82 -10.80
C PHE A 6 0.88 20.13 -11.24
N THR A 7 1.22 21.29 -10.67
CA THR A 7 0.50 22.55 -10.89
C THR A 7 0.95 23.37 -12.10
N TYR A 8 1.69 22.80 -13.06
CA TYR A 8 2.17 23.60 -14.20
C TYR A 8 1.13 23.89 -15.29
N CYS A 9 -0.08 23.32 -15.25
CA CYS A 9 -1.17 23.71 -16.16
C CYS A 9 -2.55 23.41 -15.57
N THR A 10 -3.06 24.24 -14.66
CA THR A 10 -4.50 24.64 -14.51
C THR A 10 -4.68 25.48 -13.24
N VAL A 11 -5.48 26.54 -13.33
CA VAL A 11 -5.74 27.53 -12.26
C VAL A 11 -6.66 26.95 -11.14
N GLN A 12 -6.98 25.65 -11.17
CA GLN A 12 -7.79 24.98 -10.16
C GLN A 12 -7.23 23.60 -9.82
N LYS A 13 -7.22 23.26 -8.53
CA LYS A 13 -6.93 21.91 -8.04
C LYS A 13 -7.99 20.96 -8.62
N PRO A 14 -7.60 19.86 -9.29
CA PRO A 14 -8.55 18.93 -9.89
C PRO A 14 -9.45 18.30 -8.82
N SER A 15 -10.70 18.01 -9.17
CA SER A 15 -11.60 17.22 -8.31
C SER A 15 -11.03 15.81 -8.11
N VAL A 16 -11.41 15.12 -7.03
CA VAL A 16 -10.96 13.74 -6.77
C VAL A 16 -11.31 12.80 -7.94
N LYS A 17 -12.46 13.03 -8.56
CA LYS A 17 -12.89 12.30 -9.77
C LYS A 17 -11.99 12.52 -10.98
N GLU A 18 -11.51 13.74 -11.19
CA GLU A 18 -10.57 14.03 -12.28
C GLU A 18 -9.18 13.48 -11.97
N PHE A 19 -8.74 13.62 -10.73
CA PHE A 19 -7.46 13.07 -10.26
C PHE A 19 -7.41 11.54 -10.43
N SER A 20 -8.46 10.84 -10.01
CA SER A 20 -8.56 9.38 -10.10
C SER A 20 -8.38 8.86 -11.53
N LYS A 21 -8.88 9.59 -12.55
CA LYS A 21 -8.71 9.19 -13.97
C LYS A 21 -7.26 9.20 -14.45
N PHE A 22 -6.38 9.93 -13.78
CA PHE A 22 -4.97 10.05 -14.14
C PHE A 22 -4.04 9.44 -13.08
N TYR A 23 -4.59 8.74 -12.09
CA TYR A 23 -3.83 8.12 -11.01
C TYR A 23 -3.45 6.68 -11.36
N TYR A 24 -2.18 6.49 -11.73
CA TYR A 24 -1.64 5.18 -12.09
C TYR A 24 -1.00 4.48 -10.88
N ILE A 25 -0.77 3.16 -11.01
CA ILE A 25 -0.07 2.36 -10.00
C ILE A 25 1.30 2.99 -9.64
N LEU A 26 2.04 3.48 -10.63
CA LEU A 26 3.32 4.16 -10.39
C LEU A 26 3.16 5.37 -9.46
N ASN A 27 2.13 6.20 -9.69
CA ASN A 27 1.84 7.34 -8.83
C ASN A 27 1.53 6.88 -7.40
N SER A 28 0.90 5.71 -7.24
CA SER A 28 0.62 5.12 -5.92
C SER A 28 1.91 4.75 -5.18
N VAL A 29 2.84 4.08 -5.88
CA VAL A 29 4.15 3.69 -5.34
C VAL A 29 4.98 4.91 -4.96
N GLU A 30 5.03 5.92 -5.82
CA GLU A 30 5.72 7.19 -5.52
C GLU A 30 5.10 7.88 -4.31
N ASN A 31 3.77 7.90 -4.24
CA ASN A 31 3.05 8.51 -3.12
C ASN A 31 3.35 7.81 -1.79
N ILE A 32 3.42 6.48 -1.79
CA ILE A 32 3.83 5.70 -0.61
C ILE A 32 5.28 6.05 -0.23
N GLY A 33 6.19 6.10 -1.21
CA GLY A 33 7.58 6.48 -0.99
C GLY A 33 7.73 7.86 -0.36
N VAL A 34 6.99 8.86 -0.86
CA VAL A 34 6.97 10.22 -0.29
C VAL A 34 6.30 10.25 1.09
N SER A 35 5.23 9.48 1.29
CA SER A 35 4.52 9.40 2.59
C SER A 35 5.41 8.82 3.69
N TRP A 36 6.38 7.98 3.34
CA TRP A 36 7.29 7.40 4.31
C TRP A 36 8.10 8.46 5.07
N GLU A 37 8.40 9.60 4.45
CA GLU A 37 9.05 10.74 5.11
C GLU A 37 8.18 11.40 6.18
N GLU A 38 6.86 11.23 6.11
CA GLU A 38 5.88 11.79 7.07
C GLU A 38 5.60 10.85 8.25
N VAL A 39 6.11 9.61 8.20
CA VAL A 39 5.96 8.64 9.29
C VAL A 39 6.75 9.11 10.51
N THR A 40 6.03 9.48 11.57
CA THR A 40 6.64 10.00 12.80
C THR A 40 7.08 8.88 13.74
N LEU A 41 7.88 9.23 14.76
CA LEU A 41 8.19 8.31 15.85
C LEU A 41 6.93 7.81 16.58
N GLN A 42 5.88 8.64 16.67
CA GLN A 42 4.60 8.24 17.24
C GLN A 42 3.93 7.16 16.38
N CYS A 43 3.99 7.28 15.05
CA CYS A 43 3.52 6.25 14.11
C CYS A 43 4.27 4.92 14.33
N MET A 44 5.60 4.98 14.40
CA MET A 44 6.42 3.80 14.65
C MET A 44 6.13 3.16 16.01
N ASN A 45 5.99 3.97 17.07
CA ASN A 45 5.65 3.48 18.40
C ASN A 45 4.25 2.83 18.44
N GLY A 46 3.29 3.29 17.64
CA GLY A 46 1.97 2.67 17.53
C GLY A 46 2.01 1.29 16.89
N VAL A 47 2.93 1.05 15.96
CA VAL A 47 3.16 -0.28 15.39
C VAL A 47 3.90 -1.17 16.40
N TRP A 48 5.01 -0.66 16.94
CA TRP A 48 5.87 -1.43 17.83
C TRP A 48 5.25 -1.74 19.19
N CYS A 49 4.27 -0.96 19.67
CA CYS A 49 3.64 -1.26 20.97
C CYS A 49 2.90 -2.60 20.96
N HIS A 50 2.49 -3.09 19.80
CA HIS A 50 1.86 -4.39 19.62
C HIS A 50 2.88 -5.50 19.33
N ALA A 51 3.84 -5.25 18.44
CA ALA A 51 4.83 -6.26 18.02
C ALA A 51 5.97 -6.46 19.04
N TRP A 52 6.40 -5.40 19.73
CA TRP A 52 7.45 -5.42 20.75
C TRP A 52 7.16 -4.41 21.87
N PRO A 53 6.28 -4.75 22.82
CA PRO A 53 5.88 -3.85 23.90
C PRO A 53 7.05 -3.31 24.74
N ASP A 54 8.07 -4.14 25.03
CA ASP A 54 9.24 -3.72 25.83
C ASP A 54 10.08 -2.63 25.15
N ALA A 55 10.01 -2.50 23.83
CA ALA A 55 10.69 -1.44 23.09
C ALA A 55 9.94 -0.09 23.17
N VAL A 56 8.65 -0.10 23.56
CA VAL A 56 7.78 1.09 23.57
C VAL A 56 7.30 1.41 24.97
N HIS A 57 7.85 2.47 25.56
CA HIS A 57 7.63 2.77 26.97
C HIS A 57 6.37 3.64 27.25
N SER A 58 5.81 4.33 26.25
CA SER A 58 4.71 5.28 26.46
C SER A 58 3.93 5.66 25.18
N PHE A 59 3.40 4.68 24.45
CA PHE A 59 2.46 4.98 23.36
C PHE A 59 1.09 5.34 23.93
N MET A 60 0.62 6.58 23.66
CA MET A 60 -0.65 7.10 24.18
C MET A 60 -1.80 7.00 23.16
N GLY A 61 -1.59 6.32 22.03
CA GLY A 61 -2.54 6.31 20.92
C GLY A 61 -2.30 7.47 19.94
N PHE A 62 -3.25 7.61 19.02
CA PHE A 62 -3.33 8.74 18.09
C PHE A 62 -4.52 9.63 18.47
N ASP A 63 -4.39 10.92 18.19
CA ASP A 63 -5.51 11.84 18.34
C ASP A 63 -6.63 11.45 17.36
N ALA A 64 -7.87 11.49 17.83
CA ALA A 64 -9.01 11.34 16.94
C ALA A 64 -9.04 12.50 15.95
N ILE A 65 -9.32 12.20 14.67
CA ILE A 65 -9.50 13.21 13.63
C ILE A 65 -11.01 13.50 13.58
N PRO A 66 -11.48 14.66 14.09
CA PRO A 66 -12.91 14.93 14.14
C PRO A 66 -13.47 15.07 12.73
N GLY A 67 -14.54 14.34 12.43
CA GLY A 67 -15.20 14.45 11.13
C GLY A 67 -14.64 13.52 10.04
N LEU A 68 -13.72 12.61 10.41
CA LEU A 68 -12.98 11.79 9.45
C LEU A 68 -13.92 10.90 8.63
N GLU A 69 -14.87 10.24 9.28
CA GLU A 69 -15.83 9.34 8.65
C GLU A 69 -16.70 10.10 7.65
N GLN A 70 -17.19 11.29 8.03
CA GLN A 70 -17.99 12.15 7.16
C GLN A 70 -17.18 12.67 5.96
N GLU A 71 -15.91 13.01 6.17
CA GLU A 71 -15.01 13.44 5.10
C GLU A 71 -14.73 12.30 4.11
N ILE A 72 -14.47 11.09 4.60
CA ILE A 72 -14.25 9.89 3.78
C ILE A 72 -15.50 9.57 2.97
N VAL A 73 -16.68 9.53 3.59
CA VAL A 73 -17.98 9.28 2.92
C VAL A 73 -18.21 10.32 1.82
N LYS A 74 -17.94 11.59 2.10
CA LYS A 74 -18.07 12.67 1.12
C LYS A 74 -17.13 12.45 -0.07
N LEU A 75 -15.86 12.16 0.18
CA LEU A 75 -14.86 11.90 -0.87
C LEU A 75 -15.23 10.65 -1.68
N ALA A 76 -15.72 9.59 -1.04
CA ALA A 76 -16.18 8.36 -1.67
C ALA A 76 -17.35 8.64 -2.63
N LYS A 77 -18.35 9.40 -2.18
CA LYS A 77 -19.50 9.83 -2.99
C LYS A 77 -19.05 10.69 -4.18
N ASP A 78 -18.04 11.56 -3.99
CA ASP A 78 -17.46 12.37 -5.07
C ASP A 78 -16.75 11.53 -6.16
N VAL A 79 -16.18 10.38 -5.80
CA VAL A 79 -15.54 9.44 -6.75
C VAL A 79 -16.46 8.34 -7.28
N SER A 80 -17.77 8.46 -7.07
CA SER A 80 -18.84 7.56 -7.55
C SER A 80 -19.18 6.36 -6.67
N PHE A 81 -18.64 6.25 -5.46
CA PHE A 81 -19.13 5.29 -4.45
C PHE A 81 -20.36 5.87 -3.75
N LYS A 82 -21.53 5.76 -4.40
CA LYS A 82 -22.76 6.45 -3.98
C LYS A 82 -23.41 5.87 -2.73
N GLU A 83 -23.17 4.59 -2.46
CA GLU A 83 -23.85 3.81 -1.41
C GLU A 83 -23.01 3.70 -0.13
N VAL A 84 -21.86 4.38 -0.06
CA VAL A 84 -21.01 4.39 1.13
C VAL A 84 -21.63 5.32 2.18
N GLU A 85 -21.92 4.76 3.35
CA GLU A 85 -22.39 5.45 4.54
C GLU A 85 -21.33 5.44 5.66
N GLU A 86 -21.56 6.21 6.71
CA GLU A 86 -20.61 6.33 7.83
C GLU A 86 -20.42 4.97 8.53
N GLU A 87 -21.49 4.18 8.61
CA GLU A 87 -21.46 2.82 9.16
C GLU A 87 -20.51 1.89 8.40
N ASP A 88 -20.43 2.00 7.07
CA ASP A 88 -19.51 1.19 6.27
C ASP A 88 -18.04 1.52 6.58
N ILE A 89 -17.75 2.80 6.82
CA ILE A 89 -16.41 3.25 7.21
C ILE A 89 -16.07 2.76 8.62
N GLN A 90 -17.03 2.85 9.54
CA GLN A 90 -16.86 2.36 10.90
C GLN A 90 -16.61 0.85 10.95
N GLU A 91 -17.42 0.06 10.24
CA GLU A 91 -17.25 -1.40 10.14
C GLU A 91 -15.88 -1.76 9.56
N LEU A 92 -15.46 -1.07 8.50
CA LEU A 92 -14.14 -1.27 7.90
C LEU A 92 -13.02 -0.99 8.90
N LEU A 93 -13.08 0.13 9.61
CA LEU A 93 -12.08 0.49 10.62
C LEU A 93 -12.03 -0.56 11.73
N GLU A 94 -13.19 -0.99 12.24
CA GLU A 94 -13.31 -1.99 13.31
C GLU A 94 -12.79 -3.37 12.91
N SER A 95 -13.02 -3.81 11.66
CA SER A 95 -12.58 -5.12 11.16
C SER A 95 -11.05 -5.30 11.15
N HIS A 96 -10.30 -4.20 11.16
CA HIS A 96 -8.84 -4.17 11.11
C HIS A 96 -8.20 -3.79 12.46
N VAL A 97 -8.99 -3.74 13.54
CA VAL A 97 -8.46 -3.51 14.91
C VAL A 97 -7.94 -4.80 15.53
N GLU A 98 -8.46 -5.96 15.14
CA GLU A 98 -7.99 -7.24 15.67
C GLU A 98 -6.60 -7.59 15.12
N GLN A 99 -5.70 -7.95 16.04
CA GLN A 99 -4.40 -8.47 15.66
C GLN A 99 -4.57 -9.83 15.01
N LEU A 100 -3.80 -10.07 13.95
CA LEU A 100 -3.66 -11.41 13.39
C LEU A 100 -3.19 -12.35 14.50
N THR A 101 -3.90 -13.46 14.65
CA THR A 101 -3.50 -14.56 15.50
C THR A 101 -2.22 -15.21 14.98
N ASN A 102 -1.51 -15.94 15.83
CA ASN A 102 -0.30 -16.67 15.41
C ASN A 102 -0.63 -17.65 14.27
N GLU A 103 -1.82 -18.25 14.33
CA GLU A 103 -2.32 -19.17 13.31
C GLU A 103 -2.54 -18.46 11.96
N GLU A 104 -3.15 -17.27 11.95
CA GLU A 104 -3.34 -16.47 10.73
C GLU A 104 -2.01 -15.95 10.17
N LEU A 105 -1.06 -15.59 11.03
CA LEU A 105 0.30 -15.21 10.61
C LEU A 105 1.02 -16.37 9.92
N ILE A 106 0.90 -17.58 10.46
CA ILE A 106 1.47 -18.79 9.85
C ILE A 106 0.79 -19.09 8.51
N GLU A 107 -0.52 -18.90 8.40
CA GLU A 107 -1.26 -19.11 7.15
C GLU A 107 -0.85 -18.09 6.07
N LEU A 108 -0.67 -16.82 6.43
CA LEU A 108 -0.18 -15.78 5.53
C LEU A 108 1.25 -16.07 5.04
N ASP A 109 2.15 -16.50 5.92
CA ASP A 109 3.51 -16.91 5.56
C ASP A 109 3.49 -18.08 4.57
N GLN A 110 2.64 -19.08 4.80
CA GLN A 110 2.47 -20.21 3.89
C GLN A 110 1.86 -19.82 2.54
N GLN A 111 0.90 -18.88 2.52
CA GLN A 111 0.34 -18.34 1.28
C GLN A 111 1.39 -17.60 0.47
N TRP A 112 2.17 -16.71 1.09
CA TRP A 112 3.27 -16.00 0.42
C TRP A 112 4.31 -16.95 -0.16
N ILE A 113 4.73 -17.95 0.61
CA ILE A 113 5.64 -18.99 0.13
C ILE A 113 5.01 -19.74 -1.06
N SER A 114 3.71 -20.07 -1.01
CA SER A 114 3.03 -20.76 -2.11
C SER A 114 2.86 -19.89 -3.37
N GLU A 115 2.73 -18.58 -3.24
CA GLU A 115 2.63 -17.65 -4.37
C GLU A 115 3.99 -17.37 -4.99
N GLU A 116 5.03 -17.16 -4.17
CA GLU A 116 6.41 -17.03 -4.62
C GLU A 116 6.87 -18.27 -5.41
N ASN A 117 6.54 -19.48 -4.95
CA ASN A 117 6.87 -20.72 -5.67
C ASN A 117 6.08 -20.91 -6.98
N LYS A 118 4.97 -20.19 -7.23
CA LYS A 118 4.24 -20.24 -8.50
C LYS A 118 4.82 -19.30 -9.55
N ASP A 119 5.31 -18.14 -9.13
CA ASP A 119 5.92 -17.16 -10.03
C ASP A 119 7.38 -17.53 -10.40
N ASP A 120 8.06 -18.26 -9.52
CA ASP A 120 9.48 -18.60 -9.69
C ASP A 120 9.72 -19.85 -10.57
N ASP A 121 8.70 -20.60 -10.98
CA ASP A 121 8.86 -21.74 -11.89
C ASP A 121 8.60 -21.36 -13.37
N ASP A 122 7.72 -20.39 -13.67
CA ASP A 122 7.48 -19.96 -15.06
C ASP A 122 8.50 -18.89 -15.51
N VAL A 123 8.71 -17.85 -14.69
CA VAL A 123 9.63 -16.73 -15.01
C VAL A 123 11.09 -17.19 -15.00
N ARG A 124 11.48 -18.07 -14.07
CA ARG A 124 12.85 -18.59 -13.98
C ARG A 124 13.17 -19.57 -15.09
N GLN A 125 12.17 -20.28 -15.62
CA GLN A 125 12.33 -21.23 -16.73
C GLN A 125 12.41 -20.49 -18.07
N GLU A 126 11.63 -19.42 -18.25
CA GLU A 126 11.78 -18.48 -19.38
C GLU A 126 13.13 -17.75 -19.34
N ALA A 127 13.54 -17.25 -18.18
CA ALA A 127 14.83 -16.60 -17.99
C ALA A 127 16.02 -17.54 -18.28
N ARG A 128 15.94 -18.81 -17.84
CA ARG A 128 16.96 -19.84 -18.16
C ARG A 128 16.99 -20.20 -19.64
N SER A 129 15.82 -20.28 -20.30
CA SER A 129 15.70 -20.53 -21.74
C SER A 129 16.36 -19.40 -22.56
N LEU A 130 16.16 -18.15 -22.15
CA LEU A 130 16.78 -16.98 -22.78
C LEU A 130 18.30 -16.91 -22.54
N MET A 131 18.77 -17.24 -21.33
CA MET A 131 20.20 -17.21 -21.01
C MET A 131 20.99 -18.33 -21.72
N THR A 132 20.39 -19.51 -21.88
CA THR A 132 21.03 -20.66 -22.56
C THR A 132 21.19 -20.43 -24.07
N LYS A 133 20.20 -19.79 -24.71
CA LYS A 133 20.27 -19.40 -26.12
C LYS A 133 21.40 -18.38 -26.36
N ASN A 134 21.54 -17.38 -25.50
CA ASN A 134 22.59 -16.37 -25.62
C ASN A 134 24.01 -16.94 -25.41
N LEU A 135 24.18 -17.91 -24.51
CA LEU A 135 25.46 -18.55 -24.31
C LEU A 135 25.87 -19.39 -25.52
N SER A 136 24.96 -20.13 -26.16
CA SER A 136 25.28 -20.96 -27.34
C SER A 136 25.82 -20.17 -28.56
N PHE A 137 25.45 -18.88 -28.69
CA PHE A 137 25.98 -18.00 -29.76
C PHE A 137 27.44 -17.59 -29.52
N LEU A 138 27.89 -17.52 -28.26
CA LEU A 138 29.26 -17.11 -27.90
C LEU A 138 30.29 -18.22 -28.13
N TRP A 139 29.89 -19.51 -28.12
CA TRP A 139 30.80 -20.64 -28.32
C TRP A 139 31.07 -20.98 -29.80
N ILE A 140 30.32 -20.40 -30.74
CA ILE A 140 30.49 -20.67 -32.18
C ILE A 140 31.43 -19.64 -32.85
N SER A 141 31.84 -18.60 -32.13
CA SER A 141 32.64 -17.48 -32.68
C SER A 141 34.10 -17.43 -32.18
N GLY A 142 34.65 -18.52 -31.64
CA GLY A 142 36.04 -18.64 -31.20
C GLY A 142 36.85 -19.59 -32.06
#